data_AF-A0AAP8N905-F1
#
_entry.id   AF-A0AAP8N905-F1
#
_cell.length_a   1.000
_cell.length_b   1.000
_cell.length_c   1.000
_cell.angle_alpha   90.00
_cell.angle_beta   90.00
_cell.angle_gamma   90.00
#
_symmetry.space_group_name_H-M   'P 1'
#
loop_
_entity.id
_entity.type
_entity.pdbx_description
1 polymer ?
#
loop_
_entity_poly.entity_id
_entity_poly.type
_entity_poly.pdbx_seq_one_letter_code
_entity_poly.pdbx_strand_id
1 'polypeptide(L)'
;ADIIEIGKTLAAEFGDRYVNEPEEARYKFFREYGLKLEMEKLQRDLRNFRVEFDVWYSETSLYGNGKVLEALADLKERGETYEEEGATWFRSTTYGDDKDRVLIKSDGSYTY
;
A
#
# COMPACT_ATOMS: atom_id res chain seq x y z
N ALA A 1 17.59 -10.34 14.15
CA ALA A 1 16.25 -9.94 13.65
C ALA A 1 16.34 -8.48 13.25
N ASP A 2 15.93 -8.14 12.02
CA ASP A 2 16.12 -6.81 11.41
C ASP A 2 15.66 -5.66 12.31
N ILE A 3 14.55 -5.85 13.04
CA ILE A 3 14.01 -4.87 13.99
C ILE A 3 15.02 -4.43 15.06
N ILE A 4 15.85 -5.35 15.56
CA ILE A 4 16.86 -5.02 16.59
C ILE A 4 18.00 -4.21 15.98
N GLU A 5 18.42 -4.55 14.75
CA GLU A 5 19.50 -3.81 14.07
C GLU A 5 19.03 -2.42 13.67
N ILE A 6 17.83 -2.30 13.11
CA ILE A 6 17.20 -1.00 12.80
C ILE A 6 17.07 -0.16 14.07
N GLY A 7 16.63 -0.74 15.19
CA GLY A 7 16.54 -0.05 16.47
C GLY A 7 17.89 0.46 16.98
N LYS A 8 18.96 -0.32 16.84
CA LYS A 8 20.33 0.10 17.19
C LYS A 8 20.82 1.23 16.29
N THR A 9 20.59 1.14 14.98
CA THR A 9 20.96 2.20 14.02
C THR A 9 20.21 3.49 14.34
N LEU A 10 18.90 3.42 14.59
CA LEU A 10 18.10 4.59 14.98
C LEU A 10 18.58 5.23 16.28
N ALA A 11 18.90 4.43 17.30
CA ALA A 11 19.44 4.94 18.55
C ALA A 11 20.81 5.61 18.36
N ALA A 12 21.67 5.05 17.49
CA ALA A 12 22.96 5.63 17.17
C ALA A 12 22.85 6.95 16.36
N GLU A 13 21.92 7.03 15.40
CA GLU A 13 21.74 8.20 14.53
C GLU A 13 20.96 9.34 15.19
N PHE A 14 19.92 9.02 15.96
CA PHE A 14 18.96 10.00 16.47
C PHE A 14 18.99 10.17 17.99
N GLY A 15 19.70 9.30 18.72
CA GLY A 15 19.77 9.33 20.18
C GLY A 15 18.38 9.35 20.81
N ASP A 16 18.20 10.21 21.81
CA ASP A 16 16.95 10.31 22.58
C ASP A 16 15.88 11.19 21.91
N ARG A 17 16.12 11.69 20.69
CA ARG A 17 15.23 12.65 20.00
C ARG A 17 13.77 12.20 20.00
N TYR A 18 13.52 10.95 19.68
CA TYR A 18 12.18 10.38 19.59
C TYR A 18 11.68 9.79 20.91
N VAL A 19 12.41 9.89 22.03
CA VAL A 19 11.94 9.35 23.31
C VAL A 19 10.73 10.13 23.82
N ASN A 20 10.78 11.46 23.69
CA ASN A 20 9.79 12.39 24.24
C ASN A 20 8.80 12.94 23.20
N GLU A 21 8.91 12.50 21.95
CA GLU A 21 7.98 12.91 20.89
C GLU A 21 6.60 12.25 21.05
N PRO A 22 5.51 12.90 20.61
CA PRO A 22 4.18 12.31 20.61
C PRO A 22 4.16 10.98 19.86
N GLU A 23 3.36 10.03 20.34
CA GLU A 23 3.25 8.68 19.76
C GLU A 23 3.02 8.71 18.24
N GLU A 24 2.10 9.56 17.78
CA GLU A 24 1.78 9.72 16.36
C GLU A 24 3.01 10.14 15.53
N ALA A 25 3.79 11.10 16.03
CA ALA A 25 4.98 11.60 15.36
C ALA A 25 6.08 10.52 15.31
N ARG A 26 6.26 9.78 16.40
CA ARG A 26 7.20 8.64 16.47
C ARG A 26 6.81 7.53 15.51
N TYR A 27 5.54 7.12 15.56
CA TYR A 27 5.00 6.05 14.73
C TYR A 27 5.18 6.38 13.25
N LYS A 28 4.76 7.59 12.83
CA LYS A 28 4.92 8.04 11.45
C LYS A 28 6.38 7.98 11.00
N PHE A 29 7.28 8.54 11.78
CA PHE A 29 8.71 8.56 11.45
C PHE A 29 9.30 7.15 11.34
N PHE A 30 9.10 6.29 12.35
CA PHE A 30 9.67 4.95 12.35
C PHE A 30 9.09 4.07 11.24
N ARG A 31 7.80 4.24 10.91
CA ARG A 31 7.17 3.57 9.78
C ARG A 31 7.82 3.97 8.46
N GLU A 32 7.99 5.27 8.20
CA GLU A 32 8.61 5.77 6.98
C GLU A 32 10.08 5.36 6.86
N TYR A 33 10.84 5.45 7.97
CA TYR A 33 12.24 5.05 8.03
C TYR A 33 12.42 3.55 7.77
N GLY A 34 11.66 2.71 8.47
CA GLY A 34 11.71 1.26 8.31
C GLY A 34 11.33 0.83 6.91
N LEU A 35 10.27 1.43 6.34
CA LEU A 35 9.87 1.17 4.95
C LEU A 35 11.01 1.48 3.98
N LYS A 36 11.67 2.63 4.12
CA LYS A 36 12.79 3.01 3.24
C LYS A 36 13.93 1.99 3.32
N LEU A 37 14.33 1.61 4.53
CA LEU A 37 15.46 0.70 4.75
C LEU A 37 15.18 -0.70 4.21
N GLU A 38 13.99 -1.25 4.47
CA GLU A 38 13.60 -2.55 3.93
C GLU A 38 13.45 -2.53 2.41
N MET A 39 12.94 -1.44 1.83
CA MET A 39 12.89 -1.29 0.37
C MET A 39 14.29 -1.25 -0.26
N GLU A 40 15.25 -0.54 0.33
CA GLU A 40 16.64 -0.53 -0.14
C GLU A 40 17.29 -1.92 -0.04
N LYS A 41 16.99 -2.66 1.03
CA LYS A 41 17.45 -4.04 1.22
C LYS A 41 16.86 -4.97 0.15
N LEU A 42 15.55 -4.93 -0.08
CA LEU A 42 14.87 -5.70 -1.13
C LEU A 42 15.44 -5.40 -2.52
N GLN A 43 15.66 -4.12 -2.84
CA GLN A 43 16.27 -3.70 -4.10
C GLN A 43 17.70 -4.24 -4.28
N ARG A 44 18.50 -4.26 -3.20
CA ARG A 44 19.83 -4.85 -3.23
C ARG A 44 19.77 -6.36 -3.42
N ASP A 45 18.87 -7.04 -2.72
CA ASP A 45 18.73 -8.49 -2.80
C ASP A 45 18.31 -8.91 -4.21
N LEU A 46 17.33 -8.24 -4.81
CA LEU A 46 16.91 -8.48 -6.20
C LEU A 46 18.04 -8.24 -7.21
N ARG A 47 18.84 -7.18 -7.02
CA ARG A 47 20.04 -6.93 -7.85
C ARG A 47 21.07 -8.05 -7.73
N ASN A 48 21.25 -8.65 -6.56
CA ASN A 48 22.14 -9.81 -6.40
C ASN A 48 21.66 -11.02 -7.23
N PHE A 49 20.34 -11.14 -7.42
CA PHE A 49 19.73 -12.11 -8.34
C PHE A 49 19.66 -11.63 -9.80
N ARG A 50 20.28 -10.49 -10.14
CA ARG A 50 20.24 -9.84 -11.46
C ARG A 50 18.82 -9.49 -11.92
N VAL A 51 17.94 -9.20 -10.97
CA VAL A 51 16.59 -8.68 -11.21
C VAL A 51 16.61 -7.17 -11.00
N GLU A 52 16.43 -6.42 -12.08
CA GLU A 52 16.35 -4.96 -12.06
C GLU A 52 14.94 -4.50 -12.45
N PHE A 53 14.46 -3.47 -11.75
CA PHE A 53 13.19 -2.82 -12.04
C PHE A 53 13.46 -1.34 -12.31
N ASP A 54 12.94 -0.82 -13.41
CA ASP A 54 13.05 0.60 -13.76
C ASP A 54 12.15 1.48 -12.88
N VAL A 55 11.02 0.94 -12.44
CA VAL A 55 9.99 1.66 -11.69
C VAL A 55 9.58 0.87 -10.45
N TRP A 56 9.67 1.55 -9.30
CA TRP A 56 9.15 1.07 -8.02
C TRP A 56 7.93 1.90 -7.66
N TYR A 57 6.79 1.24 -7.48
CA TYR A 57 5.52 1.92 -7.27
C TYR A 57 4.90 1.50 -5.95
N SER A 58 4.51 2.49 -5.14
CA SER A 58 3.88 2.25 -3.84
C SER A 58 2.37 2.21 -3.99
N GLU A 59 1.74 1.16 -3.45
CA GLU A 59 0.28 1.09 -3.33
C GLU A 59 -0.28 2.28 -2.54
N THR A 60 0.41 2.76 -1.50
CA THR A 60 0.00 3.98 -0.78
C THR A 60 -0.04 5.20 -1.71
N SER A 61 0.89 5.30 -2.67
CA SER A 61 0.85 6.37 -3.67
C SER A 61 -0.29 6.23 -4.68
N LEU A 62 -0.77 5.01 -4.92
CA LEU A 62 -1.92 4.71 -5.79
C LEU A 62 -3.23 5.26 -5.22
N TYR A 63 -3.46 5.11 -3.91
CA TYR A 63 -4.66 5.67 -3.29
C TYR A 63 -4.57 7.19 -3.16
N GLY A 64 -3.37 7.75 -2.97
CA GLY A 64 -3.16 9.19 -2.82
C GLY A 64 -3.29 10.00 -4.12
N ASN A 65 -3.17 9.37 -5.29
CA ASN A 65 -3.14 10.08 -6.58
C ASN A 65 -4.50 10.15 -7.29
N GLY A 66 -5.59 9.71 -6.65
CA GLY A 66 -6.95 9.83 -7.17
C GLY A 66 -7.31 8.88 -8.33
N LYS A 67 -6.33 8.18 -8.92
CA LYS A 67 -6.56 7.32 -10.09
C LYS A 67 -7.51 6.16 -9.82
N VAL A 68 -7.51 5.63 -8.59
CA VAL A 68 -8.46 4.58 -8.17
C VAL A 68 -9.89 5.11 -8.22
N LEU A 69 -10.12 6.34 -7.73
CA LEU A 69 -11.44 6.96 -7.75
C LEU A 69 -11.90 7.26 -9.17
N GLU A 70 -11.01 7.72 -10.03
CA GLU A 70 -11.30 7.95 -11.46
C GLU A 70 -11.72 6.64 -12.14
N ALA A 71 -10.94 5.56 -11.97
CA ALA A 71 -11.27 4.25 -12.54
C ALA A 71 -12.61 3.70 -12.03
N LEU A 72 -12.91 3.88 -10.74
CA LEU A 72 -14.19 3.48 -10.16
C LEU A 72 -15.37 4.27 -10.73
N ALA A 73 -15.19 5.58 -10.94
CA ALA A 73 -16.20 6.43 -11.57
C ALA A 73 -16.47 6.00 -13.01
N ASP A 74 -15.42 5.73 -13.79
CA ASP A 74 -15.52 5.27 -15.18
C ASP A 74 -16.27 3.94 -15.29
N LEU A 75 -15.95 2.97 -14.42
CA LEU A 75 -16.65 1.67 -14.38
C LEU A 75 -18.14 1.85 -14.04
N LYS A 76 -18.44 2.75 -13.09
CA LYS A 76 -19.82 3.07 -12.71
C LYS A 76 -20.59 3.73 -13.85
N GLU A 77 -20.00 4.70 -14.54
CA GLU A 77 -20.62 5.40 -15.67
C GLU A 77 -20.96 4.42 -16.81
N ARG A 78 -20.08 3.43 -17.03
CA ARG A 78 -20.28 2.39 -18.04
C ARG A 78 -21.28 1.31 -17.63
N GLY A 79 -21.83 1.35 -16.41
CA GLY A 79 -22.79 0.35 -15.90
C GLY A 79 -22.14 -1.00 -15.54
N GLU A 80 -20.81 -1.02 -15.40
CA GLU A 80 -20.02 -2.23 -15.15
C GLU A 80 -20.01 -2.61 -13.66
N THR A 81 -20.52 -1.75 -12.78
CA THR A 81 -20.62 -2.00 -11.35
C THR A 81 -22.06 -2.07 -10.85
N TYR A 82 -22.28 -2.73 -9.73
CA TYR A 82 -23.56 -2.77 -9.02
C TYR A 82 -23.38 -2.84 -7.51
N GLU A 83 -24.43 -2.53 -6.76
CA GLU A 83 -24.45 -2.62 -5.31
C GLU A 83 -25.21 -3.87 -4.87
N GLU A 84 -24.60 -4.68 -4.00
CA GLU A 84 -25.22 -5.87 -3.42
C GLU A 84 -24.64 -6.11 -2.01
N GLU A 85 -25.51 -6.40 -1.04
CA GLU A 85 -25.13 -6.60 0.37
C GLU A 85 -24.33 -5.43 1.00
N GLY A 86 -24.57 -4.21 0.50
CA GLY A 86 -23.88 -3.00 0.93
C GLY A 86 -22.46 -2.86 0.39
N ALA A 87 -22.03 -3.73 -0.51
CA ALA A 87 -20.75 -3.66 -1.21
C ALA A 87 -20.94 -3.29 -2.68
N THR A 88 -19.92 -2.65 -3.26
CA THR A 88 -19.83 -2.37 -4.69
C THR A 88 -19.12 -3.53 -5.40
N TRP A 89 -19.77 -4.12 -6.39
CA TRP A 89 -19.29 -5.25 -7.18
C TRP A 89 -19.02 -4.83 -8.63
N PHE A 90 -18.00 -5.43 -9.23
CA PHE A 90 -17.68 -5.38 -10.65
C PHE A 90 -18.21 -6.62 -11.36
N ARG A 91 -18.89 -6.41 -12.49
CA ARG A 91 -19.49 -7.45 -13.35
C ARG A 91 -18.44 -8.25 -14.14
N SER A 92 -17.40 -8.75 -13.49
CA SER A 92 -16.29 -9.45 -14.14
C SER A 92 -16.72 -10.74 -14.85
N THR A 93 -17.84 -11.36 -14.47
CA THR A 93 -18.41 -12.52 -15.18
C THR A 93 -18.76 -12.22 -16.63
N THR A 94 -19.10 -10.97 -16.96
CA THR A 94 -19.33 -10.54 -18.36
C THR A 94 -18.06 -10.59 -19.22
N TYR A 95 -16.89 -10.66 -18.58
CA TYR A 95 -15.57 -10.75 -19.19
C TYR A 95 -14.91 -12.14 -19.01
N GLY A 96 -15.66 -13.14 -18.54
CA GLY A 96 -15.19 -14.53 -18.43
C GLY A 96 -14.56 -14.91 -17.08
N ASP A 97 -14.72 -14.07 -16.05
CA ASP A 97 -14.34 -14.42 -14.67
C ASP A 97 -15.29 -15.46 -14.06
N ASP A 98 -14.86 -16.16 -13.01
CA ASP A 98 -15.66 -17.22 -12.36
C ASP A 98 -16.83 -16.66 -11.54
N LYS A 99 -16.66 -15.46 -10.98
CA LYS A 99 -17.67 -14.71 -10.24
C LYS A 99 -17.36 -13.22 -10.28
N ASP A 100 -18.38 -12.41 -10.02
CA ASP A 100 -18.22 -10.97 -9.89
C ASP A 100 -17.31 -10.63 -8.69
N ARG A 101 -16.55 -9.54 -8.82
CA ARG A 101 -15.52 -9.15 -7.84
C ARG A 101 -15.98 -7.96 -7.03
N VAL A 102 -15.87 -8.04 -5.71
CA VAL A 102 -16.05 -6.88 -4.85
C VAL A 102 -14.93 -5.87 -5.13
N LEU A 103 -15.28 -4.60 -5.30
CA LEU A 103 -14.35 -3.46 -5.40
C LEU A 103 -14.32 -2.65 -4.11
N ILE A 104 -15.49 -2.45 -3.49
CA ILE A 104 -15.66 -1.72 -2.23
C ILE A 104 -16.47 -2.61 -1.30
N LYS A 105 -15.93 -2.92 -0.12
CA LYS A 105 -16.59 -3.73 0.89
C LYS A 105 -17.70 -2.95 1.58
N SER A 106 -18.54 -3.65 2.33
CA SER A 106 -19.65 -3.04 3.08
C SER A 106 -19.21 -2.08 4.20
N ASP A 107 -17.96 -2.13 4.63
CA ASP A 107 -17.36 -1.17 5.56
C ASP A 107 -16.78 0.09 4.86
N GLY A 108 -16.91 0.18 3.53
CA GLY A 108 -16.39 1.28 2.71
C GLY A 108 -14.91 1.15 2.36
N SER A 109 -14.21 0.10 2.81
CA SER A 109 -12.81 -0.14 2.43
C SER A 109 -12.70 -0.75 1.03
N TYR A 110 -11.66 -0.36 0.30
CA TYR A 110 -11.35 -0.97 -0.99
C TYR A 110 -10.84 -2.41 -0.82
N THR A 111 -11.09 -3.23 -1.83
CA THR A 111 -10.43 -4.52 -1.97
C THR A 111 -9.05 -4.37 -2.60
N TYR A 112 -8.20 -5.39 -2.44
CA TYR A 112 -6.88 -5.49 -3.07
C TYR A 112 -6.98 -5.69 -4.58
#